data_AF-A0A945GL58-F1
#
_entry.id   AF-A0A945GL58-F1
#
_cell.length_a   1.000
_cell.length_b   1.000
_cell.length_c   1.000
_cell.angle_alpha   90.00
_cell.angle_beta   90.00
_cell.angle_gamma   90.00
#
_symmetry.space_group_name_H-M   'P 1'
#
loop_
_entity.id
_entity.type
_entity.pdbx_description
1 polymer ?
#
loop_
_entity_poly.entity_id
_entity_poly.type
_entity_poly.pdbx_seq_one_letter_code
_entity_poly.pdbx_strand_id
1 'polypeptide(L)'
;MKEKIRYARLQWQGTVIRFALPADEEIELAVFNLTGQKMATLVQGAREAGTYTVSWDGRDDDGQTLASGVYLYRLRTGQQQMENRKLLLIR
;
A
#
# COMPACT_ATOMS: atom_id res chain seq x y z
N MET A 1 4.21 34.60 8.87
CA MET A 1 3.33 34.18 7.75
C MET A 1 4.25 33.44 6.76
N LYS A 2 4.29 32.11 6.61
CA LYS A 2 3.38 31.02 6.97
C LYS A 2 4.16 29.83 7.58
N GLU A 3 3.68 29.45 8.76
CA GLU A 3 3.49 28.11 9.34
C GLU A 3 4.55 27.00 9.20
N LYS A 4 5.23 26.80 10.34
CA LYS A 4 5.88 25.57 10.80
C LYS A 4 4.89 24.39 10.81
N ILE A 5 5.05 23.42 9.92
CA ILE A 5 4.39 22.12 10.08
C ILE A 5 5.26 21.25 10.98
N ARG A 6 4.85 21.16 12.24
CA ARG A 6 5.35 20.19 13.22
C ARG A 6 4.96 18.80 12.74
N TYR A 7 5.92 17.94 12.43
CA TYR A 7 5.67 16.50 12.39
C TYR A 7 5.55 16.01 13.83
N ALA A 8 4.35 16.16 14.40
CA ALA A 8 3.95 15.36 15.52
C ALA A 8 4.13 13.89 15.10
N ARG A 9 4.95 13.17 15.87
CA ARG A 9 5.07 11.72 15.84
C ARG A 9 3.73 11.13 16.26
N LEU A 10 2.74 11.17 15.36
CA LEU A 10 1.56 10.34 15.46
C LEU A 10 2.06 8.90 15.37
N GLN A 11 1.71 8.08 16.35
CA GLN A 11 1.93 6.64 16.28
C GLN A 11 1.06 6.11 15.14
N TRP A 12 1.61 6.10 13.92
CA TRP A 12 1.01 5.41 12.79
C TRP A 12 1.10 3.92 13.07
N GLN A 13 0.05 3.35 13.64
CA GLN A 13 -0.11 1.90 13.71
C GLN A 13 -0.58 1.44 12.33
N GLY A 14 0.36 0.97 11.51
CA GLY A 14 0.06 0.55 10.15
C GLY A 14 1.28 0.00 9.43
N THR A 15 1.05 -0.72 8.34
CA THR A 15 2.12 -1.22 7.48
C THR A 15 2.57 -0.11 6.53
N VAL A 16 3.87 0.10 6.43
CA VAL A 16 4.48 1.01 5.45
C VAL A 16 5.03 0.19 4.29
N ILE A 17 4.53 0.44 3.10
CA ILE A 17 4.95 -0.21 1.86
C ILE A 17 5.77 0.80 1.05
N ARG A 18 6.96 0.38 0.62
CA ARG A 18 7.84 1.17 -0.23
C ARG A 18 8.09 0.44 -1.53
N PHE A 19 8.02 1.16 -2.64
CA PHE A 19 8.31 0.64 -3.97
C PHE A 19 8.90 1.73 -4.85
N ALA A 20 9.59 1.32 -5.92
CA ALA A 20 10.15 2.21 -6.92
C ALA A 20 9.60 1.84 -8.31
N LEU A 21 9.32 2.87 -9.10
CA LEU A 21 8.93 2.74 -10.49
C LEU A 21 10.11 3.15 -11.38
N PRO A 22 10.56 2.30 -12.31
CA PRO A 22 11.69 2.61 -13.19
C PRO A 22 11.33 3.56 -14.34
N ALA A 23 10.04 3.71 -14.64
CA ALA A 23 9.52 4.53 -15.73
C ALA A 23 8.08 4.98 -15.40
N ASP A 24 7.54 5.88 -16.22
CA ASP A 24 6.15 6.30 -16.13
C ASP A 24 5.23 5.16 -16.58
N GLU A 25 4.29 4.74 -15.72
CA GLU A 25 3.46 3.57 -15.99
C GLU A 25 2.14 3.55 -15.21
N GLU A 26 1.19 2.75 -15.70
CA GLU A 26 -0.06 2.44 -15.01
C GLU A 26 0.19 1.39 -13.92
N ILE A 27 -0.21 1.69 -12.68
CA ILE A 27 0.03 0.81 -11.54
C ILE A 27 -1.25 0.43 -10.78
N GLU A 28 -1.21 -0.72 -10.11
CA GLU A 28 -2.14 -1.08 -9.04
C GLU A 28 -1.35 -1.70 -7.88
N LEU A 29 -1.37 -1.04 -6.71
CA LEU A 29 -0.91 -1.61 -5.45
C LEU A 29 -2.13 -2.03 -4.64
N ALA A 30 -2.27 -3.33 -4.38
CA ALA A 30 -3.42 -3.87 -3.68
C ALA A 30 -3.03 -4.92 -2.62
N VAL A 31 -3.88 -5.07 -1.61
CA VAL A 31 -3.78 -6.06 -0.53
C VAL A 31 -4.76 -7.19 -0.78
N PHE A 32 -4.33 -8.42 -0.52
CA PHE A 32 -5.07 -9.66 -0.73
C PHE A 32 -4.99 -10.53 0.51
N ASN A 33 -6.03 -11.32 0.75
CA ASN A 33 -5.97 -12.43 1.70
C ASN A 33 -5.25 -13.65 1.10
N LEU A 34 -5.05 -14.71 1.88
CA LEU A 34 -4.35 -15.93 1.43
C LEU A 34 -5.10 -16.72 0.35
N THR A 35 -6.41 -16.51 0.17
CA THR A 35 -7.18 -17.13 -0.92
C THR A 35 -7.09 -16.35 -2.23
N GLY A 36 -6.39 -15.21 -2.23
CA GLY A 36 -6.22 -14.35 -3.40
C GLY A 36 -7.37 -13.37 -3.63
N GLN A 37 -8.30 -13.23 -2.68
CA GLN A 37 -9.33 -12.20 -2.74
C GLN A 37 -8.71 -10.83 -2.47
N LYS A 38 -8.99 -9.85 -3.34
CA LYS A 38 -8.57 -8.47 -3.14
C LYS A 38 -9.37 -7.86 -1.99
N MET A 39 -8.67 -7.31 -1.01
CA MET A 39 -9.22 -6.69 0.20
C MET A 39 -9.17 -5.17 0.11
N ALA A 40 -8.05 -4.62 -0.36
CA ALA A 40 -7.87 -3.17 -0.44
C ALA A 40 -7.08 -2.78 -1.68
N THR A 41 -7.44 -1.66 -2.29
CA THR A 41 -6.70 -0.99 -3.35
C THR A 41 -6.03 0.24 -2.75
N LEU A 42 -4.71 0.19 -2.58
CA LEU A 42 -3.95 1.25 -1.90
C LEU A 42 -3.56 2.38 -2.86
N VAL A 43 -3.20 2.04 -4.09
CA VAL A 43 -2.86 2.98 -5.16
C VAL A 43 -3.32 2.40 -6.48
N GLN A 44 -3.92 3.24 -7.33
CA GLN A 44 -4.26 2.89 -8.71
C GLN A 44 -4.06 4.12 -9.62
N GLY A 45 -3.70 3.89 -10.88
CA GLY A 45 -3.56 4.93 -11.89
C GLY A 45 -2.13 5.07 -12.44
N ALA A 46 -1.99 5.93 -13.44
CA ALA A 46 -0.70 6.37 -13.98
C ALA A 46 0.15 7.06 -12.90
N ARG A 47 1.43 6.70 -12.82
CA ARG A 47 2.44 7.31 -11.95
C ARG A 47 3.73 7.52 -12.71
N GLU A 48 4.42 8.60 -12.38
CA GLU A 48 5.74 8.91 -12.92
C GLU A 48 6.82 7.98 -12.33
N ALA A 49 7.98 7.89 -12.98
CA ALA A 49 9.15 7.24 -12.42
C ALA A 49 9.53 7.86 -11.07
N GLY A 50 9.86 7.03 -10.08
CA GLY A 50 10.19 7.52 -8.74
C GLY A 50 10.05 6.51 -7.62
N THR A 51 10.28 6.96 -6.38
CA THR A 51 10.11 6.14 -5.18
C THR A 51 8.90 6.59 -4.40
N TYR A 52 8.07 5.63 -4.00
CA TYR A 52 6.81 5.86 -3.31
C TYR A 52 6.80 5.22 -1.93
N THR A 53 6.11 5.85 -0.99
CA THR A 53 5.81 5.32 0.33
C THR A 53 4.31 5.40 0.55
N VAL A 54 3.68 4.25 0.83
CA VAL A 54 2.25 4.13 1.06
C VAL A 54 2.03 3.53 2.44
N SER A 55 1.10 4.11 3.19
CA SER A 55 0.68 3.61 4.49
C SER A 55 -0.65 2.89 4.36
N TRP A 56 -0.76 1.72 4.98
CA TRP A 56 -2.01 0.98 5.10
C TRP A 56 -2.32 0.71 6.57
N ASP A 57 -3.52 1.03 7.01
CA ASP A 57 -3.99 0.95 8.40
C ASP A 57 -4.74 -0.35 8.70
N GLY A 58 -4.71 -1.31 7.79
CA GLY A 58 -5.36 -2.61 7.95
C GLY A 58 -6.86 -2.59 7.68
N ARG A 59 -7.37 -1.64 6.88
CA ARG A 59 -8.76 -1.58 6.43
C ARG A 59 -8.94 -2.04 4.99
N ASP A 60 -10.11 -2.57 4.66
CA ASP A 60 -10.51 -2.86 3.28
C ASP A 60 -11.04 -1.63 2.52
N ASP A 61 -11.42 -1.82 1.26
CA ASP A 61 -11.97 -0.77 0.39
C ASP A 61 -13.29 -0.17 0.93
N ASP A 62 -14.02 -0.89 1.79
CA ASP A 62 -15.24 -0.42 2.46
C ASP A 62 -14.93 0.29 3.79
N GLY A 63 -13.65 0.43 4.16
CA GLY A 63 -13.20 1.04 5.41
C GLY A 63 -13.36 0.15 6.64
N GLN A 64 -13.71 -1.12 6.46
CA GLN A 64 -13.87 -2.09 7.53
C GLN A 64 -12.50 -2.57 8.01
N THR A 65 -12.42 -2.79 9.31
CA THR A 65 -11.20 -3.25 9.99
C THR A 65 -11.01 -4.73 9.73
N LEU A 66 -9.88 -5.12 9.10
CA LEU A 66 -9.57 -6.53 8.87
C LEU A 66 -9.17 -7.26 10.16
N ALA A 67 -9.20 -8.60 10.16
CA ALA A 67 -8.67 -9.36 11.30
C ALA A 67 -7.14 -9.31 11.35
N SER A 68 -6.55 -9.55 12.52
CA SER A 68 -5.12 -9.88 12.60
C SER A 68 -4.85 -11.16 11.80
N GLY A 69 -3.79 -11.18 10.99
CA GLY A 69 -3.54 -12.29 10.09
C GLY A 69 -2.47 -12.02 9.05
N VAL A 70 -2.20 -13.02 8.21
CA VAL A 70 -1.26 -12.90 7.09
C VAL A 70 -2.03 -12.42 5.86
N TYR A 71 -1.49 -11.39 5.23
CA TYR A 71 -1.97 -10.85 3.97
C TYR A 71 -0.82 -10.78 2.96
N LEU A 72 -1.16 -10.52 1.71
CA LEU A 72 -0.22 -10.29 0.62
C LEU A 72 -0.47 -8.89 0.09
N TYR A 73 0.58 -8.13 -0.22
CA TYR A 73 0.43 -7.00 -1.13
C TYR A 73 1.04 -7.34 -2.47
N ARG A 74 0.45 -6.78 -3.53
CA ARG A 74 0.90 -6.94 -4.90
C ARG A 74 0.98 -5.57 -5.56
N LEU A 75 2.14 -5.24 -6.11
CA LEU A 75 2.30 -4.15 -7.06
C LEU A 75 2.23 -4.73 -8.48
N ARG A 76 1.25 -4.29 -9.27
CA ARG A 76 1.17 -4.52 -10.70
C ARG A 76 1.64 -3.26 -11.42
N THR A 77 2.55 -3.44 -12.37
CA THR A 77 3.22 -2.38 -13.14
C THR A 77 3.21 -2.81 -14.60
N GLY A 78 2.50 -2.06 -15.45
CA GLY A 78 2.36 -2.33 -16.88
C GLY A 78 2.10 -3.81 -17.22
N GLN A 79 2.94 -4.40 -18.07
CA GLN A 79 2.76 -5.77 -18.59
C GLN A 79 3.54 -6.89 -17.88
N GLN A 80 4.49 -6.61 -16.98
CA GLN A 80 5.52 -7.64 -16.68
C GLN A 80 5.94 -7.78 -15.21
N GLN A 81 5.87 -6.75 -14.36
CA GLN A 81 6.41 -6.87 -13.00
C GLN A 81 5.28 -7.01 -11.97
N MET A 82 5.21 -8.21 -11.37
CA MET A 82 4.35 -8.51 -10.22
C MET A 82 5.24 -8.80 -9.02
N GLU A 83 5.37 -7.83 -8.13
CA GLU A 83 6.04 -8.07 -6.86
C GLU A 83 5.00 -8.46 -5.80
N ASN A 84 5.04 -9.71 -5.37
CA ASN A 84 4.23 -10.22 -4.26
C ASN A 84 5.09 -10.26 -2.99
N ARG A 85 4.70 -9.55 -1.94
CA ARG A 85 5.33 -9.73 -0.63
C ARG A 85 4.29 -10.02 0.45
N LYS A 86 4.68 -10.90 1.38
CA LYS A 86 3.89 -11.25 2.57
C LYS A 86 3.95 -10.10 3.57
N LEU A 87 2.83 -9.84 4.23
CA LEU A 87 2.73 -8.92 5.36
C LEU A 87 1.96 -9.59 6.50
N LEU A 88 2.38 -9.32 7.72
CA LEU A 88 1.67 -9.74 8.93
C LEU A 88 0.94 -8.52 9.48
N LEU A 89 -0.39 -8.60 9.54
CA LEU A 89 -1.23 -7.60 10.19
C LEU A 89 -1.45 -8.00 11.64
N ILE A 90 -1.09 -7.12 12.56
CA ILE A 90 -1.29 -7.28 14.00
C ILE A 90 -2.12 -6.09 14.49
N ARG A 91 -3.14 -6.38 15.29
CA ARG A 91 -3.94 -5.41 16.04
C ARG A 91 -3.77 -5.63 17.53
#